data_AF-A0A1V4QZG7-F1
#
_entry.id   AF-A0A1V4QZG7-F1
#
_cell.length_a   1.000
_cell.length_b   1.000
_cell.length_c   1.000
_cell.angle_alpha   90.00
_cell.angle_beta   90.00
_cell.angle_gamma   90.00
#
_symmetry.space_group_name_H-M   'P 1'
#
loop_
_entity.id
_entity.type
_entity.pdbx_description
1 polymer ?
#
loop_
_entity_poly.entity_id
_entity_poly.type
_entity_poly.pdbx_seq_one_letter_code
_entity_poly.pdbx_strand_id
1 'polypeptide(L)' 'MLNKIGRIVRFHRKQAGITQKQLADLAGIGKTAVFDIENGNNNFRVKTLINICKILNITLNFRTSYKKRRICLFTLSSFF' A
#
# COMPACT_ATOMS: atom_id res chain seq x y z
N MET A 1 15.54 -11.00 -7.61
CA MET A 1 15.66 -9.77 -6.80
C MET A 1 14.31 -9.52 -6.11
N LEU A 2 14.18 -9.84 -4.83
CA LEU A 2 12.93 -9.63 -4.08
C LEU A 2 12.72 -8.13 -3.83
N ASN A 3 11.64 -7.56 -4.37
CA ASN A 3 11.24 -6.18 -4.09
C ASN A 3 11.07 -5.95 -2.58
N LYS A 4 11.49 -4.76 -2.09
CA LYS A 4 11.43 -4.41 -0.66
C LYS A 4 10.04 -4.61 -0.05
N ILE A 5 8.99 -4.33 -0.83
CA ILE A 5 7.58 -4.48 -0.42
C ILE A 5 7.24 -5.96 -0.16
N GLY A 6 7.58 -6.86 -1.09
CA GLY A 6 7.31 -8.29 -0.96
C GLY A 6 7.97 -8.92 0.28
N ARG A 7 9.19 -8.47 0.62
CA ARG A 7 9.87 -8.89 1.87
C ARG A 7 9.14 -8.44 3.12
N ILE A 8 8.65 -7.20 3.16
CA ILE A 8 7.90 -6.65 4.30
C ILE A 8 6.60 -7.43 4.49
N VAL A 9 5.83 -7.64 3.42
CA VAL A 9 4.60 -8.43 3.46
C VAL A 9 4.86 -9.85 3.98
N ARG A 10 5.88 -10.54 3.44
CA ARG A 10 6.25 -11.89 3.88
C ARG A 10 6.67 -11.93 5.34
N PHE A 11 7.41 -10.93 5.81
CA PHE A 11 7.84 -10.83 7.20
C PHE A 11 6.63 -10.68 8.13
N HIS A 12 5.73 -9.73 7.86
CA HIS A 12 4.53 -9.53 8.67
C HIS A 12 3.57 -10.72 8.61
N ARG A 13 3.45 -11.39 7.45
CA ARG A 13 2.67 -12.62 7.33
C ARG A 13 3.18 -13.72 8.27
N LYS A 14 4.50 -13.89 8.34
CA LYS A 14 5.12 -14.86 9.26
C LYS A 14 4.91 -14.48 10.72
N GLN A 15 4.99 -13.19 11.06
CA GLN A 15 4.71 -12.71 12.42
C GLN A 15 3.23 -12.94 12.82
N ALA A 16 2.31 -12.79 11.88
CA ALA A 16 0.89 -13.07 12.10
C ALA A 16 0.56 -14.58 12.13
N GLY A 17 1.51 -15.47 11.82
CA GLY A 17 1.30 -16.92 11.84
C GLY A 17 0.35 -17.46 10.76
N ILE A 18 0.00 -16.65 9.75
CA ILE A 18 -0.96 -17.04 8.71
C ILE A 18 -0.29 -17.58 7.45
N THR A 19 -0.96 -18.52 6.77
CA THR A 19 -0.51 -19.06 5.49
C THR A 19 -0.81 -18.08 4.34
N GLN A 20 -0.15 -18.27 3.18
CA GLN A 20 -0.46 -17.47 1.98
C GLN A 20 -1.92 -17.63 1.52
N LYS A 21 -2.50 -18.83 1.70
CA LYS A 21 -3.90 -19.11 1.37
C LYS A 21 -4.83 -18.33 2.30
N GLN A 22 -4.60 -18.40 3.62
CA GLN A 22 -5.37 -17.62 4.59
C GLN A 22 -5.27 -16.11 4.35
N LEU A 23 -4.08 -15.60 4.04
CA LEU A 23 -3.93 -14.18 3.68
C LEU A 23 -4.74 -13.83 2.42
N ALA A 24 -4.76 -14.72 1.42
CA ALA A 24 -5.53 -14.54 0.20
C ALA A 24 -7.04 -14.55 0.48
N ASP A 25 -7.51 -15.49 1.30
CA ASP A 25 -8.90 -15.63 1.72
C ASP A 25 -9.36 -14.39 2.52
N LEU A 26 -8.55 -13.93 3.48
CA LEU A 26 -8.82 -12.72 4.27
C LEU A 26 -8.85 -11.45 3.41
N ALA A 27 -7.98 -11.38 2.40
CA ALA A 27 -7.89 -10.24 1.49
C ALA A 27 -8.91 -10.29 0.33
N GLY A 28 -9.65 -11.40 0.18
CA GLY A 28 -10.57 -11.63 -0.93
C GLY A 28 -9.88 -11.65 -2.29
N ILE A 29 -8.66 -12.19 -2.36
CA ILE A 29 -7.83 -12.26 -3.56
C ILE A 29 -7.41 -13.69 -3.87
N GLY A 30 -6.99 -13.94 -5.11
CA GLY A 30 -6.42 -15.24 -5.49
C GLY A 30 -5.08 -15.51 -4.80
N LYS A 31 -4.81 -16.78 -4.47
CA LYS A 31 -3.52 -17.24 -3.93
C LYS A 31 -2.32 -16.83 -4.81
N THR A 32 -2.52 -16.81 -6.12
CA THR A 32 -1.51 -16.39 -7.11
C THR A 32 -1.09 -14.94 -6.90
N ALA A 33 -2.03 -14.04 -6.62
CA ALA A 33 -1.73 -12.63 -6.36
C ALA A 33 -0.85 -12.44 -5.12
N VAL A 34 -1.09 -13.20 -4.04
CA VAL A 34 -0.25 -13.15 -2.83
C VAL A 34 1.16 -13.65 -3.14
N PHE A 35 1.27 -14.76 -3.89
CA PHE A 35 2.57 -15.30 -4.32
C PHE A 35 3.35 -14.30 -5.17
N ASP A 36 2.69 -13.69 -6.16
CA ASP A 36 3.28 -12.69 -7.06
C ASP A 36 3.81 -11.48 -6.28
N ILE A 37 3.03 -10.99 -5.30
CA ILE A 37 3.42 -9.87 -4.43
C ILE A 37 4.65 -10.25 -3.58
N GLU A 38 4.65 -11.43 -2.96
CA GLU A 38 5.78 -11.89 -2.14
C GLU A 38 7.05 -12.14 -2.97
N ASN A 39 6.91 -12.59 -4.23
CA ASN A 39 8.03 -12.76 -5.16
C ASN A 39 8.52 -11.44 -5.78
N GLY A 40 7.79 -10.35 -5.59
CA GLY A 40 8.17 -9.02 -6.06
C GLY A 40 7.75 -8.72 -7.49
N ASN A 41 6.71 -9.39 -7.99
CA ASN A 41 6.05 -8.97 -9.21
C ASN A 41 5.31 -7.65 -8.95
N ASN A 42 5.57 -6.62 -9.77
CA ASN A 42 5.01 -5.27 -9.54
C ASN A 42 3.63 -5.07 -10.16
N ASN A 43 3.08 -6.09 -10.84
CA ASN A 43 1.77 -6.00 -11.49
C ASN A 43 0.62 -6.33 -10.52
N PHE A 44 0.51 -5.58 -9.42
CA PHE A 44 -0.61 -5.67 -8.48
C PHE A 44 -1.32 -4.33 -8.36
N ARG A 45 -2.64 -4.39 -8.12
CA ARG A 45 -3.43 -3.18 -7.87
C ARG A 45 -3.08 -2.60 -6.51
N VAL A 46 -2.95 -1.28 -6.42
CA VAL A 46 -2.72 -0.57 -5.14
C VAL A 46 -3.79 -0.93 -4.10
N LYS A 47 -5.05 -1.13 -4.54
CA LYS A 47 -6.15 -1.60 -3.69
C LYS A 47 -5.83 -2.94 -2.99
N THR A 48 -5.21 -3.88 -3.69
CA THR A 48 -4.81 -5.18 -3.14
C THR A 48 -3.74 -5.01 -2.07
N LEU A 49 -2.75 -4.15 -2.31
CA LEU A 49 -1.71 -3.86 -1.34
C LEU A 49 -2.31 -3.24 -0.06
N ILE A 50 -3.22 -2.27 -0.21
CA ILE A 50 -3.89 -1.63 0.93
C ILE A 50 -4.69 -2.66 1.75
N ASN A 51 -5.42 -3.58 1.10
CA ASN A 51 -6.17 -4.62 1.80
C ASN A 51 -5.24 -5.55 2.60
N ILE A 52 -4.14 -6.01 1.99
CA ILE A 52 -3.14 -6.84 2.67
C ILE A 52 -2.53 -6.08 3.86
N CYS A 53 -2.18 -4.81 3.68
CA CYS A 53 -1.66 -3.97 4.75
C CYS A 53 -2.67 -3.81 5.89
N LYS A 54 -3.97 -3.64 5.60
CA LYS A 54 -5.02 -3.58 6.62
C LYS A 54 -5.11 -4.88 7.43
N ILE A 55 -5.08 -6.03 6.79
CA ILE A 55 -5.16 -7.34 7.47
C ILE A 55 -3.92 -7.58 8.33
N LEU A 56 -2.76 -7.21 7.82
CA LEU A 56 -1.48 -7.35 8.53
C LEU A 56 -1.22 -6.22 9.53
N ASN A 57 -2.18 -5.30 9.74
CA ASN A 57 -2.04 -4.12 10.60
C ASN A 57 -0.78 -3.28 10.31
N ILE A 58 -0.46 -3.10 9.03
CA ILE A 58 0.67 -2.28 8.56
C ILE A 58 0.17 -0.89 8.22
N THR A 59 0.74 0.12 8.88
CA THR A 59 0.47 1.54 8.56
C THR A 59 1.30 1.98 7.36
N LEU A 60 0.64 2.35 6.26
CA LEU A 60 1.27 2.95 5.09
C LEU A 60 1.36 4.47 5.28
N ASN A 61 2.58 5.02 5.23
CA ASN A 61 2.80 6.46 5.28
C ASN A 61 3.38 6.95 3.94
N PHE A 62 2.61 7.77 3.23
CA PHE A 62 3.04 8.39 1.98
C PHE A 62 3.64 9.77 2.28
N ARG A 63 4.96 9.88 2.16
CA ARG A 63 5.64 11.17 2.22
C ARG A 63 5.72 11.76 0.83
N THR A 64 5.04 12.89 0.62
CA THR A 64 5.17 13.66 -0.61
C THR A 64 6.17 14.80 -0.41
N SER A 65 7.16 14.91 -1.29
CA SER A 65 8.09 16.05 -1.32
C SER A 65 7.55 17.14 -2.24
N TYR A 66 6.38 17.70 -1.94
CA TYR A 66 5.90 18.88 -2.66
C TYR A 66 6.38 20.14 -1.93
N LYS A 67 7.26 20.92 -2.57
CA LYS A 67 7.49 22.32 -2.21
C LYS A 67 6.14 23.04 -2.30
N LYS A 68 5.60 23.46 -1.15
CA LYS A 68 4.37 24.25 -1.04
C LYS A 68 4.50 25.50 -1.94
N ARG A 69 3.91 25.50 -3.13
CA ARG A 69 3.73 26.74 -3.90
C ARG A 69 2.76 27.59 -3.11
N ARG A 70 3.22 28.72 -2.57
CA ARG A 70 2.35 29.75 -1.99
C ARG A 70 1.45 30.24 -3.11
N ILE A 71 0.21 29.77 -3.16
CA ILE A 71 -0.81 30.41 -3.97
C ILE A 71 -1.21 31.64 -3.15
N CYS A 72 -0.72 32.83 -3.54
CA CYS A 72 -1.31 34.07 -3.08
C CYS A 72 -2.76 34.08 -3.59
N LEU A 73 -3.71 33.86 -2.68
CA LEU A 73 -5.06 34.34 -2.87
C LEU A 73 -4.94 35.87 -2.93
N PHE A 74 -4.80 36.41 -4.15
CA PHE A 74 -5.17 37.79 -4.38
C PHE A 74 -6.61 37.90 -3.90
N THR A 75 -6.80 38.66 -2.83
CA THR A 75 -8.09 39.09 -2.33
C THR A 75 -8.93 39.50 -3.53
N LEU A 76 -10.16 39.00 -3.63
CA LEU A 76 -11.17 39.58 -4.52
C LEU A 76 -11.19 41.08 -4.23
N SER A 77 -10.51 41.85 -5.05
CA SER A 77 -10.61 43.29 -5.04
C SER A 77 -11.99 43.62 -5.56
N SER A 78 -12.82 44.14 -4.66
CA SER A 78 -13.98 44.99 -4.94
C SER A 78 -15.18 44.22 -5.53
N PHE A 79 -16.38 44.08 -4.93
CA PHE A 79 -17.12 44.93 -3.99
C PHE A 79 -16.80 46.43 -4.16
N PHE A 80 -16.95 46.91 -5.39
CA PHE A 80 -17.49 48.22 -5.73
C PHE A 80 -17.97 48.16 -7.17
#